data_AF-A0A0V8IXC7-F1
#
_entry.id   AF-A0A0V8IXC7-F1
#
_cell.length_a   1.000
_cell.length_b   1.000
_cell.length_c   1.000
_cell.angle_alpha   90.00
_cell.angle_beta   90.00
_cell.angle_gamma   90.00
#
_symmetry.space_group_name_H-M   'P 1'
#
loop_
_entity.id
_entity.type
_entity.pdbx_description
1 polymer ?
#
loop_
_entity_poly.entity_id
_entity_poly.type
_entity_poly.pdbx_seq_one_letter_code
_entity_poly.pdbx_strand_id
1 'polypeptide(L)'
;MPTADTAGCSRPAWMPLKAMAGVVLAAVLGGCSVDVRDPTVPEPVQSPSVPATPTITPGHDAEAVAARDLPFSAGTVLAQGVPVGISDGLKEAPGWKQVKDNVAGESQYLKSDGCLVAAKVRGNQAALAAGDDRASTVALFKYLDPTILPEYLKTGTLRWGNDPEAPPRTVEVLALEPAVPQGGRATAVLARLFATAGSSVYVSVSCPDAATLASARADVAASLPLLPPSN
;
A
#
# COMPACT_ATOMS: atom_id res chain seq x y z
N MET A 1 11.39 61.60 -11.20
CA MET A 1 11.91 62.78 -10.47
C MET A 1 11.46 62.65 -9.02
N PRO A 2 12.32 62.95 -8.02
CA PRO A 2 13.43 62.05 -7.64
C PRO A 2 13.65 61.91 -6.10
N THR A 3 14.58 61.01 -5.74
CA THR A 3 15.64 61.11 -4.68
C THR A 3 15.26 61.14 -3.19
N ALA A 4 16.03 60.61 -2.23
CA ALA A 4 17.29 59.84 -2.22
C ALA A 4 17.72 59.52 -0.75
N ASP A 5 18.59 58.51 -0.63
CA ASP A 5 19.76 58.38 0.28
C ASP A 5 19.56 58.33 1.80
N THR A 6 20.37 57.62 2.60
CA THR A 6 21.82 57.25 2.58
C THR A 6 22.02 56.13 3.64
N ALA A 7 23.15 55.43 3.87
CA ALA A 7 24.36 54.96 3.18
C ALA A 7 25.33 54.48 4.29
N GLY A 8 26.31 53.62 3.96
CA GLY A 8 27.51 53.34 4.76
C GLY A 8 27.97 51.86 4.67
N CYS A 9 28.76 51.41 3.67
CA CYS A 9 30.23 51.51 3.47
C CYS A 9 31.06 50.86 4.62
N SER A 10 32.06 49.98 4.44
CA SER A 10 33.07 49.87 3.38
C SER A 10 33.77 48.49 3.28
N ARG A 11 34.34 48.28 2.08
CA ARG A 11 35.21 47.26 1.45
C ARG A 11 36.70 47.31 1.94
N PRO A 12 37.72 46.52 1.47
CA PRO A 12 37.98 46.09 0.06
C PRO A 12 38.70 44.72 -0.20
N ALA A 13 38.51 44.13 -1.41
CA ALA A 13 39.44 43.95 -2.58
C ALA A 13 40.57 42.91 -2.34
N TRP A 14 41.05 42.09 -3.29
CA TRP A 14 41.32 42.24 -4.72
C TRP A 14 41.73 40.84 -5.29
N MET A 15 41.29 40.47 -6.49
CA MET A 15 41.90 39.40 -7.35
C MET A 15 43.04 40.06 -8.18
N PRO A 16 44.12 39.39 -8.69
CA PRO A 16 44.01 38.37 -9.76
C PRO A 16 45.20 37.38 -10.04
N LEU A 17 44.88 36.33 -10.81
CA LEU A 17 45.60 35.62 -11.90
C LEU A 17 47.15 35.41 -11.98
N LYS A 18 47.48 34.14 -12.35
CA LYS A 18 48.47 33.62 -13.36
C LYS A 18 49.91 33.22 -12.94
N ALA A 19 50.17 31.92 -13.17
CA ALA A 19 51.27 31.31 -13.96
C ALA A 19 52.65 30.95 -13.34
N MET A 20 53.25 29.90 -13.95
CA MET A 20 54.62 29.34 -13.89
C MET A 20 54.87 28.29 -12.78
N ALA A 21 54.99 26.98 -13.05
CA ALA A 21 56.05 26.22 -13.76
C ALA A 21 57.37 26.08 -12.96
N GLY A 22 57.76 24.84 -12.62
CA GLY A 22 59.17 24.45 -12.50
C GLY A 22 59.61 23.59 -11.29
N VAL A 23 60.04 22.36 -11.62
CA VAL A 23 61.21 21.61 -11.08
C VAL A 23 61.07 20.74 -9.82
N VAL A 24 61.07 19.43 -10.12
CA VAL A 24 61.62 18.24 -9.43
C VAL A 24 62.60 18.46 -8.26
N LEU A 25 62.37 17.79 -7.12
CA LEU A 25 63.44 17.07 -6.41
C LEU A 25 62.90 15.90 -5.57
N ALA A 26 63.53 14.74 -5.75
CA ALA A 26 63.26 13.48 -5.08
C ALA A 26 63.88 13.42 -3.67
N ALA A 27 63.18 12.77 -2.75
CA ALA A 27 63.77 12.14 -1.56
C ALA A 27 62.80 11.07 -1.02
N VAL A 28 62.88 9.84 -1.55
CA VAL A 28 62.24 8.66 -0.95
C VAL A 28 63.24 8.09 0.05
N LEU A 29 62.98 8.28 1.35
CA LEU A 29 63.69 7.56 2.40
C LEU A 29 63.12 6.15 2.47
N GLY A 30 63.94 5.17 2.08
CA GLY A 30 63.63 3.76 2.24
C GLY A 30 63.61 3.35 3.71
N GLY A 31 62.46 2.85 4.16
CA GLY A 31 62.34 2.06 5.37
C GLY A 31 62.06 0.61 4.99
N CYS A 32 63.07 -0.25 5.07
CA CYS A 32 62.88 -1.69 4.95
C CYS A 32 62.31 -2.23 6.27
N SER A 33 60.99 -2.28 6.42
CA SER A 33 60.36 -3.15 7.42
C SER A 33 60.29 -4.56 6.84
N VAL A 34 61.23 -5.42 7.25
CA VAL A 34 61.20 -6.85 6.93
C VAL A 34 60.12 -7.49 7.79
N ASP A 35 58.98 -7.80 7.17
CA ASP A 35 57.89 -8.54 7.80
C ASP A 35 58.31 -10.02 7.89
N VAL A 36 58.82 -10.42 9.06
CA VAL A 36 59.13 -11.83 9.34
C VAL A 36 57.82 -12.51 9.71
N ARG A 37 57.17 -13.12 8.73
CA ARG A 37 56.00 -14.00 8.95
C ARG A 37 56.42 -15.21 9.77
N ASP A 38 55.79 -15.35 10.94
CA ASP A 38 55.85 -16.55 11.76
C ASP A 38 55.14 -17.72 11.05
N PRO A 39 55.84 -18.82 10.73
CA PRO A 39 55.26 -19.97 10.00
C PRO A 39 54.32 -20.84 10.85
N THR A 40 54.05 -20.49 12.12
CA THR A 40 53.17 -21.25 13.00
C THR A 40 51.75 -20.69 13.15
N VAL A 41 51.43 -19.57 12.49
CA VAL A 41 50.08 -19.00 12.52
C VAL A 41 49.18 -19.72 11.51
N PRO A 42 48.10 -20.41 11.93
CA PRO A 42 47.13 -20.99 11.00
C PRO A 42 46.48 -19.89 10.17
N GLU A 43 46.45 -20.06 8.84
CA GLU A 43 45.75 -19.13 7.96
C GLU A 43 44.26 -19.03 8.35
N PRO A 44 43.69 -17.81 8.43
CA PRO A 44 42.27 -17.67 8.64
C PRO A 44 41.53 -18.24 7.43
N VAL A 45 40.77 -19.30 7.67
CA VAL A 45 39.90 -19.94 6.68
C VAL A 45 38.91 -18.90 6.17
N GLN A 46 39.11 -18.44 4.94
CA GLN A 46 38.15 -17.58 4.25
C GLN A 46 36.88 -18.39 4.01
N SER A 47 35.88 -18.17 4.87
CA SER A 47 34.54 -18.69 4.63
C SER A 47 33.99 -18.01 3.36
N PRO A 48 33.43 -18.77 2.39
CA PRO A 48 32.86 -18.16 1.21
C PRO A 48 31.74 -17.21 1.62
N SER A 49 31.88 -15.94 1.26
CA SER A 49 30.80 -14.95 1.39
C SER A 49 29.69 -15.35 0.43
N VAL A 50 28.70 -16.07 0.93
CA VAL A 50 27.45 -16.31 0.20
C VAL A 50 26.70 -14.98 0.17
N PRO A 51 26.36 -14.43 -1.00
CA PRO A 51 25.51 -13.25 -1.08
C PRO A 51 24.21 -13.54 -0.34
N ALA A 52 23.95 -12.79 0.75
CA ALA A 52 22.69 -12.89 1.46
C ALA A 52 21.58 -12.58 0.46
N THR A 53 20.70 -13.55 0.21
CA THR A 53 19.45 -13.27 -0.49
C THR A 53 18.75 -12.18 0.31
N PRO A 54 18.38 -11.04 -0.29
CA PRO A 54 17.71 -9.98 0.45
C PRO A 54 16.47 -10.58 1.10
N THR A 55 16.42 -10.52 2.44
CA THR A 55 15.21 -10.88 3.18
C THR A 55 14.19 -9.80 2.83
N ILE A 56 13.25 -10.13 1.94
CA ILE A 56 12.08 -9.29 1.70
C ILE A 56 11.34 -9.22 3.03
N THR A 57 11.39 -8.06 3.70
CA THR A 57 10.60 -7.84 4.91
C THR A 57 9.13 -7.92 4.54
N PRO A 58 8.32 -8.82 5.16
CA PRO A 58 6.91 -8.94 4.86
C PRO A 58 6.19 -7.59 4.88
N GLY A 59 5.54 -7.25 3.76
CA GLY A 59 4.55 -6.19 3.64
C GLY A 59 4.96 -4.73 3.84
N HIS A 60 6.26 -4.40 3.84
CA HIS A 60 6.71 -3.01 3.78
C HIS A 60 7.06 -2.55 2.36
N ASP A 61 7.25 -3.49 1.44
CA ASP A 61 7.36 -3.23 0.01
C ASP A 61 5.98 -3.39 -0.65
N ALA A 62 5.24 -2.29 -0.70
CA ALA A 62 3.89 -2.26 -1.24
C ALA A 62 3.86 -2.70 -2.71
N GLU A 63 4.89 -2.40 -3.50
CA GLU A 63 4.98 -2.76 -4.91
C GLU A 63 5.21 -4.26 -5.08
N ALA A 64 6.13 -4.86 -4.32
CA ALA A 64 6.38 -6.30 -4.35
C ALA A 64 5.15 -7.11 -3.91
N VAL A 65 4.41 -6.63 -2.92
CA VAL A 65 3.15 -7.25 -2.50
C VAL A 65 2.04 -7.03 -3.54
N ALA A 66 1.96 -5.85 -4.15
CA ALA A 66 1.02 -5.54 -5.23
C ALA A 66 1.28 -6.36 -6.50
N ALA A 67 2.49 -6.86 -6.71
CA ALA A 67 2.89 -7.57 -7.93
C ALA A 67 2.24 -8.97 -8.09
N ARG A 68 1.53 -9.47 -7.08
CA ARG A 68 0.88 -10.79 -7.05
C ARG A 68 -0.58 -10.68 -6.66
N ASP A 69 -1.40 -11.62 -7.13
CA ASP A 69 -2.75 -11.77 -6.60
C ASP A 69 -2.70 -12.15 -5.12
N LEU A 70 -3.68 -11.67 -4.37
CA LEU A 70 -3.79 -11.88 -2.93
C LEU A 70 -5.03 -12.74 -2.63
N PRO A 71 -4.93 -14.09 -2.71
CA PRO A 71 -5.99 -14.97 -2.23
C PRO A 71 -6.11 -14.92 -0.70
N PHE A 72 -7.17 -15.48 -0.13
CA PHE A 72 -7.38 -15.52 1.32
C PHE A 72 -6.24 -16.23 2.07
N SER A 73 -5.64 -17.26 1.46
CA SER A 73 -4.52 -18.01 2.03
C SER A 73 -3.21 -17.24 2.06
N ALA A 74 -3.12 -16.12 1.32
CA ALA A 74 -1.90 -15.32 1.20
C ALA A 74 -1.88 -14.09 2.12
N GLY A 75 -2.82 -13.94 3.07
CA GLY A 75 -2.87 -12.79 3.98
C GLY A 75 -1.59 -12.58 4.81
N THR A 76 -0.82 -13.65 5.05
CA THR A 76 0.43 -13.63 5.83
C THR A 76 1.59 -12.89 5.15
N VAL A 77 1.46 -12.51 3.87
CA VAL A 77 2.48 -11.71 3.17
C VAL A 77 2.42 -10.22 3.54
N LEU A 78 1.33 -9.79 4.16
CA LEU A 78 1.11 -8.40 4.58
C LEU A 78 1.89 -8.07 5.85
N ALA A 79 2.20 -6.79 6.03
CA ALA A 79 2.93 -6.33 7.19
C ALA A 79 2.04 -6.45 8.42
N GLN A 80 2.60 -6.97 9.50
CA GLN A 80 1.86 -7.17 10.73
C GLN A 80 1.41 -5.83 11.32
N GLY A 81 0.10 -5.69 11.56
CA GLY A 81 -0.48 -4.50 12.21
C GLY A 81 -0.49 -3.23 11.35
N VAL A 82 -0.06 -3.28 10.10
CA VAL A 82 -0.14 -2.14 9.17
C VAL A 82 -1.40 -2.31 8.30
N PRO A 83 -2.36 -1.38 8.36
CA PRO A 83 -3.65 -1.58 7.71
C PRO A 83 -3.56 -1.54 6.19
N VAL A 84 -4.37 -2.38 5.54
CA VAL A 84 -4.63 -2.31 4.10
C VAL A 84 -5.43 -1.04 3.80
N GLY A 85 -5.03 -0.30 2.77
CA GLY A 85 -5.71 0.90 2.31
C GLY A 85 -6.80 0.61 1.28
N ILE A 86 -7.56 1.64 0.95
CA ILE A 86 -8.49 1.66 -0.18
C ILE A 86 -8.29 2.97 -0.94
N SER A 87 -8.19 2.90 -2.26
CA SER A 87 -8.10 4.13 -3.05
C SER A 87 -9.47 4.81 -3.14
N ASP A 88 -9.46 6.07 -3.56
CA ASP A 88 -10.66 6.86 -3.81
C ASP A 88 -11.03 6.93 -5.31
N GLY A 89 -10.44 6.07 -6.14
CA GLY A 89 -10.52 6.13 -7.60
C GLY A 89 -11.93 6.06 -8.19
N LEU A 90 -12.91 5.57 -7.41
CA LEU A 90 -14.31 5.56 -7.82
C LEU A 90 -14.86 6.97 -8.09
N LYS A 91 -14.30 8.03 -7.47
CA LYS A 91 -14.70 9.42 -7.74
C LYS A 91 -14.37 9.89 -9.16
N GLU A 92 -13.40 9.23 -9.82
CA GLU A 92 -12.98 9.53 -11.19
C GLU A 92 -13.71 8.67 -12.24
N ALA A 93 -14.48 7.68 -11.80
CA ALA A 93 -15.25 6.82 -12.69
C ALA A 93 -16.47 7.58 -13.25
N PRO A 94 -16.89 7.30 -14.51
CA PRO A 94 -18.01 8.00 -15.13
C PRO A 94 -19.30 7.93 -14.31
N GLY A 95 -19.90 9.10 -14.05
CA GLY A 95 -21.19 9.22 -13.35
C GLY A 95 -21.12 9.12 -11.83
N TRP A 96 -19.94 8.93 -11.24
CA TRP A 96 -19.73 8.90 -9.80
C TRP A 96 -19.35 10.25 -9.23
N LYS A 97 -19.78 10.52 -8.01
CA LYS A 97 -19.38 11.68 -7.21
C LYS A 97 -19.11 11.25 -5.78
N GLN A 98 -17.97 11.64 -5.23
CA GLN A 98 -17.72 11.49 -3.80
C GLN A 98 -18.60 12.48 -3.02
N VAL A 99 -19.36 11.96 -2.05
CA VAL A 99 -20.26 12.75 -1.20
C VAL A 99 -19.81 12.78 0.26
N LYS A 100 -18.91 11.88 0.66
CA LYS A 100 -18.25 11.85 1.96
C LYS A 100 -16.81 11.38 1.77
N ASP A 101 -15.87 12.07 2.38
CA ASP A 101 -14.43 11.77 2.26
C ASP A 101 -13.82 11.42 3.61
N ASN A 102 -13.40 10.17 3.75
CA ASN A 102 -12.64 9.60 4.87
C ASN A 102 -13.08 10.05 6.28
N VAL A 103 -14.38 10.18 6.51
CA VAL A 103 -14.90 10.53 7.84
C VAL A 103 -15.01 9.25 8.66
N ALA A 104 -14.10 9.11 9.64
CA ALA A 104 -13.91 7.90 10.45
C ALA A 104 -13.61 6.65 9.62
N GLY A 105 -12.70 6.79 8.64
CA GLY A 105 -12.29 5.68 7.78
C GLY A 105 -13.38 5.24 6.80
N GLU A 106 -14.32 6.13 6.46
CA GLU A 106 -15.40 5.86 5.50
C GLU A 106 -15.48 6.96 4.44
N SER A 107 -15.45 6.54 3.18
CA SER A 107 -15.79 7.37 2.03
C SER A 107 -17.11 6.90 1.42
N GLN A 108 -17.92 7.83 0.91
CA GLN A 108 -19.16 7.53 0.21
C GLN A 108 -19.18 8.15 -1.17
N TYR A 109 -19.77 7.42 -2.11
CA TYR A 109 -19.86 7.78 -3.52
C TYR A 109 -21.31 7.59 -3.97
N LEU A 110 -21.85 8.59 -4.65
CA LEU A 110 -23.17 8.57 -5.26
C LEU A 110 -23.00 8.51 -6.77
N LYS A 111 -23.66 7.55 -7.42
CA LYS A 111 -23.75 7.46 -8.88
C LYS A 111 -25.01 8.19 -9.35
N SER A 112 -24.96 8.74 -10.57
CA SER A 112 -26.07 9.48 -11.19
C SER A 112 -27.37 8.68 -11.36
N ASP A 113 -27.27 7.35 -11.42
CA ASP A 113 -28.42 6.43 -11.45
C ASP A 113 -29.02 6.14 -10.05
N GLY A 114 -28.51 6.78 -9.00
CA GLY A 114 -29.01 6.67 -7.64
C GLY A 114 -28.39 5.53 -6.83
N CYS A 115 -27.35 4.86 -7.32
CA CYS A 115 -26.55 3.95 -6.50
C CYS A 115 -25.69 4.70 -5.46
N LEU A 116 -25.64 4.18 -4.24
CA LEU A 116 -24.77 4.65 -3.16
C LEU A 116 -23.76 3.56 -2.81
N VAL A 117 -22.48 3.92 -2.80
CA VAL A 117 -21.37 3.08 -2.33
C VAL A 117 -20.80 3.71 -1.06
N ALA A 118 -20.64 2.91 -0.02
CA ALA A 118 -19.86 3.29 1.17
C ALA A 118 -18.69 2.32 1.30
N ALA A 119 -17.48 2.86 1.36
CA ALA A 119 -16.24 2.10 1.43
C ALA A 119 -15.51 2.45 2.72
N LYS A 120 -15.17 1.43 3.50
CA LYS A 120 -14.69 1.57 4.88
C LYS A 120 -13.44 0.76 5.10
N VAL A 121 -12.46 1.36 5.77
CA VAL A 121 -11.30 0.68 6.34
C VAL A 121 -11.39 0.75 7.86
N ARG A 122 -11.10 -0.35 8.55
CA ARG A 122 -11.02 -0.40 10.01
C ARG A 122 -9.74 -1.11 10.41
N GLY A 123 -8.94 -0.48 11.27
CA GLY A 123 -7.82 -1.12 11.95
C GLY A 123 -8.26 -1.82 13.25
N ASN A 124 -7.28 -2.40 13.95
CA ASN A 124 -7.47 -3.04 15.26
C ASN A 124 -8.53 -4.16 15.25
N GLN A 125 -8.63 -4.90 14.15
CA GLN A 125 -9.59 -6.00 13.98
C GLN A 125 -9.01 -7.37 14.38
N ALA A 126 -7.86 -7.40 15.05
CA ALA A 126 -7.16 -8.64 15.41
C ALA A 126 -8.02 -9.60 16.28
N ALA A 127 -8.97 -9.07 17.05
CA ALA A 127 -9.88 -9.89 17.86
C ALA A 127 -10.83 -10.78 17.02
N LEU A 128 -11.02 -10.46 15.74
CA LEU A 128 -11.84 -11.22 14.80
C LEU A 128 -11.00 -12.17 13.91
N ALA A 129 -9.69 -12.20 14.08
CA ALA A 129 -8.82 -13.11 13.35
C ALA A 129 -9.09 -14.58 13.74
N ALA A 130 -9.31 -15.42 12.74
CA ALA A 130 -9.61 -16.83 12.91
C ALA A 130 -9.01 -17.63 11.75
N GLY A 131 -7.94 -18.39 11.99
CA GLY A 131 -7.29 -19.20 10.96
C GLY A 131 -6.70 -18.34 9.83
N ASP A 132 -7.29 -18.41 8.64
CA ASP A 132 -6.92 -17.61 7.47
C ASP A 132 -7.81 -16.36 7.31
N ASP A 133 -7.53 -15.53 6.29
CA ASP A 133 -8.34 -14.34 6.02
C ASP A 133 -9.80 -14.70 5.67
N ARG A 134 -10.06 -15.89 5.11
CA ARG A 134 -11.42 -16.30 4.75
C ARG A 134 -12.25 -16.55 6.01
N ALA A 135 -11.77 -17.38 6.91
CA ALA A 135 -12.44 -17.67 8.17
C ALA A 135 -12.55 -16.41 9.05
N SER A 136 -11.53 -15.55 9.05
CA SER A 136 -11.59 -14.23 9.71
C SER A 136 -12.66 -13.32 9.09
N THR A 137 -12.82 -13.34 7.77
CA THR A 137 -13.87 -12.56 7.07
C THR A 137 -15.26 -13.12 7.37
N VAL A 138 -15.42 -14.44 7.48
CA VAL A 138 -16.69 -15.05 7.95
C VAL A 138 -17.01 -14.59 9.37
N ALA A 139 -16.01 -14.56 10.27
CA ALA A 139 -16.18 -14.05 11.63
C ALA A 139 -16.58 -12.57 11.65
N LEU A 140 -16.01 -11.74 10.76
CA LEU A 140 -16.42 -10.34 10.58
C LEU A 140 -17.89 -10.22 10.18
N PHE A 141 -18.36 -10.98 9.18
CA PHE A 141 -19.78 -10.95 8.79
C PHE A 141 -20.70 -11.36 9.95
N LYS A 142 -20.36 -12.42 10.68
CA LYS A 142 -21.12 -12.88 11.86
C LYS A 142 -21.11 -11.87 13.01
N TYR A 143 -20.03 -11.13 13.18
CA TYR A 143 -19.94 -10.06 14.18
C TYR A 143 -20.88 -8.90 13.85
N LEU A 144 -20.99 -8.55 12.57
CA LEU A 144 -21.89 -7.48 12.10
C LEU A 144 -23.36 -7.90 12.16
N ASP A 145 -23.65 -9.14 11.76
CA ASP A 145 -24.99 -9.73 11.85
C ASP A 145 -24.86 -11.25 12.07
N PRO A 146 -25.24 -11.77 13.26
CA PRO A 146 -25.10 -13.18 13.59
C PRO A 146 -26.03 -14.10 12.80
N THR A 147 -27.01 -13.55 12.07
CA THR A 147 -27.92 -14.32 11.21
C THR A 147 -27.31 -14.63 9.83
N ILE A 148 -26.20 -13.99 9.47
CA ILE A 148 -25.48 -14.28 8.24
C ILE A 148 -24.80 -15.65 8.35
N LEU A 149 -25.31 -16.61 7.58
CA LEU A 149 -24.71 -17.93 7.50
C LEU A 149 -23.57 -17.95 6.47
N PRO A 150 -22.47 -18.71 6.69
CA PRO A 150 -21.33 -18.75 5.79
C PRO A 150 -21.67 -19.12 4.34
N GLU A 151 -22.68 -19.95 4.13
CA GLU A 151 -23.17 -20.38 2.81
C GLU A 151 -23.79 -19.26 1.98
N TYR A 152 -24.20 -18.14 2.60
CA TYR A 152 -24.68 -16.97 1.87
C TYR A 152 -23.54 -16.11 1.31
N LEU A 153 -22.30 -16.36 1.76
CA LEU A 153 -21.13 -15.60 1.35
C LEU A 153 -20.48 -16.24 0.12
N LYS A 154 -20.38 -15.45 -0.95
CA LYS A 154 -19.72 -15.85 -2.21
C LYS A 154 -18.31 -15.25 -2.26
N THR A 155 -17.38 -15.96 -2.88
CA THR A 155 -16.08 -15.35 -3.21
C THR A 155 -16.27 -14.34 -4.34
N GLY A 156 -15.75 -13.14 -4.16
CA GLY A 156 -15.59 -12.12 -5.19
C GLY A 156 -14.15 -11.62 -5.23
N THR A 157 -13.88 -10.65 -6.09
CA THR A 157 -12.55 -10.02 -6.19
C THR A 157 -12.70 -8.50 -6.31
N LEU A 158 -11.68 -7.79 -5.80
CA LEU A 158 -11.44 -6.38 -6.07
C LEU A 158 -10.06 -6.22 -6.71
N ARG A 159 -9.81 -5.09 -7.38
CA ARG A 159 -8.47 -4.74 -7.85
C ARG A 159 -7.50 -4.62 -6.66
N TRP A 160 -6.28 -5.08 -6.87
CA TRP A 160 -5.18 -5.02 -5.91
C TRP A 160 -4.04 -4.17 -6.46
N GLY A 161 -3.49 -3.29 -5.62
CA GLY A 161 -2.41 -2.38 -5.99
C GLY A 161 -2.89 -1.07 -6.64
N ASN A 162 -1.99 -0.08 -6.65
CA ASN A 162 -2.32 1.28 -7.11
C ASN A 162 -1.89 1.58 -8.55
N ASP A 163 -1.11 0.69 -9.17
CA ASP A 163 -0.55 0.94 -10.51
C ASP A 163 -1.61 0.65 -11.60
N PRO A 164 -2.06 1.67 -12.35
CA PRO A 164 -2.99 1.49 -13.45
C PRO A 164 -2.36 0.79 -14.66
N GLU A 165 -1.04 0.90 -14.83
CA GLU A 165 -0.26 0.39 -15.98
C GLU A 165 0.25 -1.03 -15.76
N ALA A 166 0.38 -1.48 -14.51
CA ALA A 166 0.74 -2.85 -14.17
C ALA A 166 -0.34 -3.87 -14.63
N PRO A 167 0.05 -5.14 -14.88
CA PRO A 167 -0.91 -6.22 -15.07
C PRO A 167 -1.93 -6.25 -13.92
N PRO A 168 -3.23 -6.39 -14.21
CA PRO A 168 -4.26 -6.31 -13.19
C PRO A 168 -4.06 -7.45 -12.17
N ARG A 169 -3.95 -7.07 -10.90
CA ARG A 169 -3.95 -8.00 -9.76
C ARG A 169 -5.24 -7.89 -9.00
N THR A 170 -5.56 -8.98 -8.31
CA THR A 170 -6.81 -9.12 -7.59
C THR A 170 -6.58 -9.52 -6.15
N VAL A 171 -7.51 -9.11 -5.31
CA VAL A 171 -7.61 -9.52 -3.93
C VAL A 171 -8.95 -10.20 -3.75
N GLU A 172 -8.95 -11.43 -3.23
CA GLU A 172 -10.19 -12.14 -2.91
C GLU A 172 -10.94 -11.43 -1.78
N VAL A 173 -12.25 -11.39 -1.86
CA VAL A 173 -13.16 -10.83 -0.83
C VAL A 173 -14.39 -11.75 -0.68
N LEU A 174 -15.08 -11.67 0.44
CA LEU A 174 -16.39 -12.31 0.60
C LEU A 174 -17.49 -11.30 0.29
N ALA A 175 -18.45 -11.73 -0.51
CA ALA A 175 -19.59 -10.95 -0.95
C ALA A 175 -20.90 -11.54 -0.39
N LEU A 176 -21.73 -10.69 0.21
CA LEU A 176 -23.11 -10.97 0.58
C LEU A 176 -24.03 -10.18 -0.33
N GLU A 177 -24.99 -10.85 -0.95
CA GLU A 177 -26.04 -10.26 -1.79
C GLU A 177 -27.39 -10.76 -1.30
N PRO A 178 -28.05 -10.03 -0.39
CA PRO A 178 -29.36 -10.40 0.10
C PRO A 178 -30.41 -10.38 -1.01
N ALA A 179 -31.46 -11.18 -0.86
CA ALA A 179 -32.62 -11.07 -1.73
C ALA A 179 -33.24 -9.67 -1.63
N VAL A 180 -33.66 -9.11 -2.77
CA VAL A 180 -34.26 -7.77 -2.82
C VAL A 180 -35.66 -7.83 -2.20
N PRO A 181 -35.94 -7.09 -1.12
CA PRO A 181 -37.29 -6.99 -0.57
C PRO A 181 -38.24 -6.37 -1.60
N GLN A 182 -39.54 -6.69 -1.55
CA GLN A 182 -40.52 -6.03 -2.42
C GLN A 182 -40.49 -4.50 -2.22
N GLY A 183 -40.29 -3.75 -3.31
CA GLY A 183 -40.14 -2.29 -3.27
C GLY A 183 -38.84 -1.80 -2.58
N GLY A 184 -37.94 -2.72 -2.23
CA GLY A 184 -36.65 -2.42 -1.61
C GLY A 184 -35.55 -2.15 -2.62
N ARG A 185 -34.39 -1.75 -2.11
CA ARG A 185 -33.17 -1.52 -2.89
C ARG A 185 -32.40 -2.82 -3.05
N ALA A 186 -31.76 -3.00 -4.20
CA ALA A 186 -30.80 -4.08 -4.38
C ALA A 186 -29.49 -3.72 -3.66
N THR A 187 -28.94 -4.65 -2.89
CA THR A 187 -27.73 -4.39 -2.08
C THR A 187 -26.69 -5.48 -2.25
N ALA A 188 -25.43 -5.09 -2.11
CA ALA A 188 -24.31 -6.00 -1.99
C ALA A 188 -23.34 -5.48 -0.93
N VAL A 189 -22.69 -6.39 -0.23
CA VAL A 189 -21.62 -6.10 0.72
C VAL A 189 -20.42 -6.93 0.35
N LEU A 190 -19.27 -6.30 0.12
CA LEU A 190 -17.98 -6.96 -0.09
C LEU A 190 -17.10 -6.65 1.11
N ALA A 191 -16.48 -7.67 1.70
CA ALA A 191 -15.58 -7.46 2.82
C ALA A 191 -14.38 -8.42 2.77
N ARG A 192 -13.29 -7.96 3.37
CA ARG A 192 -12.17 -8.82 3.73
C ARG A 192 -11.57 -8.36 5.05
N LEU A 193 -11.38 -9.30 5.96
CA LEU A 193 -10.52 -9.14 7.10
C LEU A 193 -9.13 -9.69 6.75
N PHE A 194 -8.12 -8.85 6.89
CA PHE A 194 -6.71 -9.18 6.72
C PHE A 194 -6.12 -9.47 8.09
N ALA A 195 -6.05 -10.76 8.46
CA ALA A 195 -5.76 -11.18 9.83
C ALA A 195 -4.38 -10.69 10.30
N THR A 196 -3.35 -10.86 9.47
CA THR A 196 -1.98 -10.42 9.76
C THR A 196 -1.86 -8.90 9.86
N ALA A 197 -2.48 -8.17 8.93
CA ALA A 197 -2.51 -6.71 8.94
C ALA A 197 -3.35 -6.13 10.10
N GLY A 198 -4.22 -6.94 10.73
CA GLY A 198 -5.11 -6.49 11.79
C GLY A 198 -6.15 -5.47 11.32
N SER A 199 -6.49 -5.48 10.03
CA SER A 199 -7.40 -4.54 9.40
C SER A 199 -8.50 -5.22 8.60
N SER A 200 -9.62 -4.54 8.39
CA SER A 200 -10.67 -4.98 7.48
C SER A 200 -11.03 -3.90 6.48
N VAL A 201 -11.37 -4.32 5.27
CA VAL A 201 -12.07 -3.49 4.29
C VAL A 201 -13.52 -3.96 4.19
N TYR A 202 -14.43 -3.01 4.10
CA TYR A 202 -15.87 -3.23 3.94
C TYR A 202 -16.44 -2.25 2.93
N VAL A 203 -17.07 -2.75 1.86
CA VAL A 203 -17.72 -1.96 0.82
C VAL A 203 -19.17 -2.38 0.73
N SER A 204 -20.10 -1.46 1.00
CA SER A 204 -21.53 -1.68 0.77
C SER A 204 -21.99 -0.90 -0.46
N VAL A 205 -22.74 -1.56 -1.31
CA VAL A 205 -23.39 -1.00 -2.51
C VAL A 205 -24.90 -1.10 -2.31
N SER A 206 -25.62 -0.01 -2.54
CA SER A 206 -27.08 0.03 -2.49
C SER A 206 -27.60 0.76 -3.70
N CYS A 207 -28.43 0.08 -4.51
CA CYS A 207 -28.90 0.58 -5.80
C CYS A 207 -30.43 0.44 -5.92
N PRO A 208 -31.07 1.21 -6.81
CA PRO A 208 -32.51 1.10 -7.05
C PRO A 208 -32.97 -0.30 -7.46
N ASP A 209 -32.17 -1.01 -8.26
CA ASP A 209 -32.51 -2.33 -8.80
C ASP A 209 -31.27 -3.21 -9.03
N ALA A 210 -31.49 -4.46 -9.42
CA ALA A 210 -30.43 -5.46 -9.59
C ALA A 210 -29.49 -5.14 -10.78
N ALA A 211 -29.98 -4.50 -11.84
CA ALA A 211 -29.16 -4.17 -13.00
C ALA A 211 -28.19 -3.02 -12.69
N THR A 212 -28.69 -1.98 -12.01
CA THR A 212 -27.88 -0.88 -11.49
C THR A 212 -26.90 -1.37 -10.43
N LEU A 213 -27.28 -2.32 -9.56
CA LEU A 213 -26.36 -2.98 -8.63
C LEU A 213 -25.22 -3.71 -9.34
N ALA A 214 -25.53 -4.50 -10.37
CA ALA A 214 -24.52 -5.24 -11.11
C ALA A 214 -23.51 -4.30 -11.78
N SER A 215 -24.00 -3.21 -12.40
CA SER A 215 -23.13 -2.17 -12.98
C SER A 215 -22.28 -1.48 -11.92
N ALA A 216 -22.87 -1.04 -10.81
CA ALA A 216 -22.13 -0.37 -9.74
C ALA A 216 -21.05 -1.26 -9.11
N ARG A 217 -21.29 -2.57 -9.01
CA ARG A 217 -20.29 -3.53 -8.53
C ARG A 217 -19.13 -3.70 -9.50
N ALA A 218 -19.38 -3.69 -10.80
CA ALA A 218 -18.32 -3.71 -11.80
C ALA A 218 -17.44 -2.46 -11.69
N ASP A 219 -18.05 -1.28 -11.51
CA ASP A 219 -17.33 -0.03 -11.28
C ASP A 219 -16.48 -0.09 -10.00
N VAL A 220 -17.05 -0.58 -8.89
CA VAL A 220 -16.31 -0.79 -7.63
C VAL A 220 -15.13 -1.72 -7.82
N ALA A 221 -15.31 -2.86 -8.48
CA ALA A 221 -14.23 -3.81 -8.70
C ALA A 221 -13.08 -3.24 -9.55
N ALA A 222 -13.41 -2.37 -10.51
CA ALA A 222 -12.44 -1.78 -11.43
C ALA A 222 -11.75 -0.52 -10.88
N SER A 223 -12.48 0.33 -10.14
CA SER A 223 -12.09 1.70 -9.80
C SER A 223 -11.84 1.93 -8.31
N LEU A 224 -12.05 0.92 -7.46
CA LEU A 224 -11.80 1.01 -6.02
C LEU A 224 -10.76 -0.04 -5.55
N PRO A 225 -9.51 0.02 -6.06
CA PRO A 225 -8.48 -0.92 -5.66
C PRO A 225 -8.18 -0.88 -4.16
N LEU A 226 -7.91 -2.05 -3.60
CA LEU A 226 -7.31 -2.17 -2.29
C LEU A 226 -5.81 -2.01 -2.41
N LEU A 227 -5.22 -1.31 -1.45
CA LEU A 227 -3.83 -0.90 -1.48
C LEU A 227 -3.05 -1.68 -0.41
N PRO A 228 -1.95 -2.36 -0.79
CA PRO A 228 -1.09 -2.99 0.19
C PRO A 228 -0.61 -1.98 1.24
N PRO A 229 -0.30 -2.45 2.45
CA PRO A 229 0.30 -1.60 3.46
C PRO A 229 1.57 -0.93 2.91
N SER A 230 1.64 0.39 3.04
CA SER A 230 2.79 1.21 2.68
C SER A 230 3.26 1.96 3.92
N ASN A 231 4.57 2.17 4.05
CA ASN A 231 5.15 3.02 5.10
C ASN A 231 5.07 4.50 4.75
#